data_AF-A0A954EJ61-F1
#
_entry.id   AF-A0A954EJ61-F1
#
_cell.length_a   1.000
_cell.length_b   1.000
_cell.length_c   1.000
_cell.angle_alpha   90.00
_cell.angle_beta   90.00
_cell.angle_gamma   90.00
#
_symmetry.space_group_name_H-M   'P 1'
#
loop_
_entity.id
_entity.type
_entity.pdbx_description
1 polymer ?
#
loop_
_entity_poly.entity_id
_entity_poly.type
_entity_poly.pdbx_seq_one_letter_code
_entity_poly.pdbx_strand_id
1 'polypeptide(L)'
;MSTELPIAPTSTDAPYEDPLDLMDEIDALKKEKDATILAHFYTDGEIQDIADFTGDSLKLARDATKVTTSTIVFAGVHFMGESAKIMNPEKTVL
;
A
#
# COMPACT_ATOMS: atom_id res chain seq x y z
N MET A 1 -34.35 24.67 -3.94
CA MET A 1 -33.44 24.85 -5.08
C MET A 1 -32.07 24.37 -4.65
N SER A 2 -31.82 23.07 -4.79
CA SER A 2 -30.49 22.49 -4.57
C SER A 2 -29.64 22.86 -5.77
N THR A 3 -28.60 23.66 -5.56
CA THR A 3 -27.58 23.90 -6.58
C THR A 3 -26.59 22.74 -6.50
N GLU A 4 -26.78 21.74 -7.36
CA GLU A 4 -25.74 20.76 -7.65
C GLU A 4 -24.54 21.52 -8.25
N LEU A 5 -23.37 21.35 -7.63
CA LEU A 5 -22.11 21.85 -8.16
C LEU A 5 -21.78 21.11 -9.46
N PRO A 6 -21.35 21.80 -10.53
CA PRO A 6 -21.05 21.17 -11.80
C PRO A 6 -19.79 20.32 -11.64
N ILE A 7 -19.97 18.99 -11.57
CA ILE A 7 -18.88 18.04 -11.78
C ILE A 7 -18.45 18.18 -13.25
N ALA A 8 -17.24 18.70 -13.46
CA ALA A 8 -16.65 18.77 -14.78
C ALA A 8 -16.53 17.35 -15.37
N PRO A 9 -16.86 17.12 -16.65
CA PRO A 9 -16.61 15.84 -17.28
C PRO A 9 -15.10 15.71 -17.51
N THR A 10 -14.39 15.07 -16.59
CA THR A 10 -13.03 14.61 -16.85
C THR A 10 -13.12 13.37 -17.73
N SER A 11 -13.20 13.59 -19.04
CA SER A 11 -12.91 12.55 -20.02
C SER A 11 -11.41 12.26 -19.96
N THR A 12 -11.01 11.35 -19.09
CA THR A 12 -9.74 10.64 -19.16
C THR A 12 -10.06 9.27 -19.73
N ASP A 13 -9.40 8.87 -20.82
CA ASP A 13 -9.45 7.53 -21.43
C ASP A 13 -8.87 6.42 -20.52
N ALA A 14 -8.86 6.63 -19.21
CA ALA A 14 -8.56 5.61 -18.22
C ALA A 14 -9.85 4.79 -18.00
N PRO A 15 -9.80 3.45 -18.05
CA PRO A 15 -10.93 2.65 -17.62
C PRO A 15 -11.35 3.08 -16.21
N TYR A 16 -12.64 3.27 -16.00
CA TYR A 16 -13.18 3.44 -14.66
C TYR A 16 -12.95 2.11 -13.94
N GLU A 17 -11.95 2.08 -13.07
CA GLU A 17 -11.65 0.91 -12.26
C GLU A 17 -12.51 0.99 -11.01
N ASP A 18 -13.40 0.01 -10.84
CA ASP A 18 -14.19 -0.11 -9.63
C ASP A 18 -13.22 -0.32 -8.45
N PRO A 19 -13.24 0.54 -7.42
CA PRO A 19 -12.34 0.39 -6.28
C PRO A 19 -12.42 -0.98 -5.61
N LEU A 20 -13.58 -1.65 -5.67
CA LEU A 20 -13.74 -3.01 -5.13
C LEU A 20 -12.97 -4.05 -5.96
N ASP A 21 -13.00 -3.93 -7.30
CA ASP A 21 -12.24 -4.82 -8.19
C ASP A 21 -10.72 -4.66 -7.95
N LEU A 22 -10.25 -3.42 -7.74
CA LEU A 22 -8.86 -3.12 -7.43
C LEU A 22 -8.40 -3.72 -6.09
N MET A 23 -9.22 -3.60 -5.03
CA MET A 23 -8.89 -4.17 -3.73
C MET A 23 -8.79 -5.70 -3.80
N ASP A 24 -9.72 -6.35 -4.51
CA ASP A 24 -9.72 -7.79 -4.71
C ASP A 24 -8.49 -8.26 -5.52
N GLU A 25 -8.09 -7.50 -6.54
CA GLU A 25 -6.89 -7.79 -7.33
C GLU A 25 -5.61 -7.62 -6.49
N ILE A 26 -5.50 -6.56 -5.69
CA ILE A 26 -4.38 -6.35 -4.76
C ILE A 26 -4.28 -7.51 -3.77
N ASP A 27 -5.40 -7.95 -3.21
CA ASP A 27 -5.42 -9.08 -2.27
C ASP A 27 -5.07 -10.42 -2.94
N ALA A 28 -5.48 -10.61 -4.20
CA ALA A 28 -5.09 -11.77 -4.99
C ALA A 28 -3.58 -11.76 -5.26
N LEU A 29 -3.03 -10.62 -5.69
CA LEU A 29 -1.59 -10.44 -5.94
C LEU A 29 -0.76 -10.57 -4.66
N LYS A 30 -1.25 -10.05 -3.53
CA LYS A 30 -0.59 -10.17 -2.22
C LYS A 30 -0.39 -11.64 -1.83
N LYS A 31 -1.39 -12.48 -2.08
CA LYS A 31 -1.32 -13.93 -1.85
C LYS A 31 -0.42 -14.63 -2.88
N GLU A 32 -0.55 -14.28 -4.16
CA GLU A 32 0.26 -14.88 -5.23
C GLU A 32 1.77 -14.61 -5.03
N LYS A 33 2.11 -13.38 -4.66
CA LYS A 33 3.49 -12.92 -4.49
C LYS A 33 4.07 -13.20 -3.10
N ASP A 34 3.28 -13.78 -2.19
CA ASP A 34 3.63 -13.94 -0.78
C ASP A 34 4.21 -12.62 -0.24
N ALA A 35 3.35 -11.59 -0.24
CA ALA A 35 3.72 -10.22 0.09
C ALA A 35 3.02 -9.73 1.36
N THR A 36 3.70 -8.85 2.10
CA THR A 36 3.13 -8.05 3.19
C THR A 36 3.26 -6.57 2.84
N ILE A 37 2.19 -5.81 3.03
CA ILE A 37 2.15 -4.36 2.78
C ILE A 37 2.34 -3.60 4.11
N LEU A 38 3.33 -2.71 4.13
CA LEU A 38 3.61 -1.80 5.25
C LEU A 38 3.29 -0.37 4.81
N ALA A 39 2.41 0.34 5.51
CA ALA A 39 2.01 1.70 5.16
C ALA A 39 2.32 2.72 6.27
N HIS A 40 2.91 3.84 5.89
CA HIS A 40 3.12 4.97 6.80
C HIS A 40 1.81 5.75 7.03
N PHE A 41 1.64 6.35 8.20
CA PHE A 41 0.45 7.18 8.51
C PHE A 41 0.18 8.36 7.58
N TYR A 42 1.15 8.73 6.73
CA TYR A 42 1.01 9.82 5.76
C TYR A 42 0.58 9.34 4.37
N THR A 43 0.35 8.05 4.20
CA THR A 43 -0.24 7.50 2.97
C THR A 43 -1.75 7.76 2.94
N ASP A 44 -2.34 7.76 1.75
CA ASP A 44 -3.78 7.93 1.60
C ASP A 44 -4.56 6.81 2.29
N GLY A 45 -5.78 7.11 2.74
CA GLY A 45 -6.60 6.18 3.54
C GLY A 45 -6.83 4.85 2.82
N GLU A 46 -7.06 4.89 1.51
CA GLU A 46 -7.26 3.70 0.67
C GLU A 46 -6.03 2.76 0.68
N ILE A 47 -4.82 3.32 0.81
CA ILE A 47 -3.58 2.55 0.94
C ILE A 47 -3.41 1.98 2.34
N GLN A 48 -3.87 2.71 3.36
CA GLN A 48 -3.87 2.22 4.75
C GLN A 48 -4.85 1.07 4.94
N ASP A 49 -6.00 1.10 4.25
CA ASP A 49 -7.04 0.08 4.32
C ASP A 49 -6.58 -1.27 3.75
N ILE A 50 -5.72 -1.27 2.73
CA ILE A 50 -5.13 -2.49 2.13
C ILE A 50 -3.87 -3.00 2.86
N ALA A 51 -3.28 -2.18 3.73
CA ALA A 51 -2.01 -2.48 4.38
C ALA A 51 -2.18 -3.47 5.54
N ASP A 52 -1.29 -4.45 5.63
CA ASP A 52 -1.30 -5.41 6.74
C ASP A 52 -0.77 -4.78 8.04
N PHE A 53 0.11 -3.78 7.92
CA PHE A 53 0.57 -2.98 9.04
C PHE A 53 0.61 -1.49 8.69
N THR A 54 0.04 -0.69 9.57
CA THR A 54 0.14 0.78 9.54
C THR A 54 0.97 1.27 10.73
N GLY A 55 1.76 2.35 10.54
CA GLY A 55 2.62 2.83 11.60
C GLY A 55 3.45 4.07 11.29
N ASP A 56 4.12 4.58 12.32
CA ASP A 56 5.25 5.50 12.18
C ASP A 56 6.54 4.74 11.79
N SER A 57 7.64 5.46 11.58
CA SER A 57 8.91 4.86 11.18
C SER A 57 9.42 3.78 12.15
N LEU A 58 9.26 3.98 13.47
CA LEU A 58 9.79 3.04 14.46
C LEU A 58 8.93 1.77 14.54
N LYS A 59 7.61 1.93 14.50
CA LYS A 59 6.66 0.81 14.49
C LYS A 59 6.87 -0.04 13.25
N LEU A 60 6.90 0.57 12.07
CA LEU A 60 7.11 -0.15 10.81
C LEU A 60 8.46 -0.84 10.76
N ALA A 61 9.52 -0.21 11.29
CA ALA A 61 10.83 -0.86 11.36
C ALA A 61 10.80 -2.13 12.22
N ARG A 62 10.11 -2.11 13.36
CA ARG A 62 9.94 -3.29 14.22
C ARG A 62 9.06 -4.34 13.58
N ASP A 63 7.95 -3.95 12.96
CA ASP A 63 7.01 -4.88 12.35
C ASP A 63 7.62 -5.56 11.11
N ALA A 64 8.43 -4.84 10.33
CA ALA A 64 9.20 -5.40 9.21
C ALA A 64 10.08 -6.59 9.61
N THR A 65 10.57 -6.66 10.87
CA THR A 65 11.37 -7.81 11.36
C THR A 65 10.54 -9.04 11.69
N LYS A 66 9.23 -8.88 11.90
CA LYS A 66 8.29 -9.96 12.24
C LYS A 66 7.63 -10.56 11.00
N VAL A 67 7.77 -9.90 9.85
CA VAL A 67 7.18 -10.35 8.58
C VAL A 67 7.82 -11.68 8.18
N THR A 68 6.96 -12.67 7.92
CA THR A 68 7.34 -14.01 7.47
C THR A 68 7.27 -14.18 5.96
N THR A 69 6.56 -13.29 5.26
CA THR A 69 6.42 -13.33 3.81
C THR A 69 7.75 -13.01 3.13
N SER A 70 7.95 -13.55 1.93
CA SER A 70 9.16 -13.36 1.13
C SER A 70 9.28 -11.97 0.52
N THR A 71 8.15 -11.28 0.33
CA THR A 71 8.08 -9.93 -0.21
C THR A 71 7.50 -8.94 0.81
N ILE A 72 8.08 -7.74 0.86
CA ILE A 72 7.58 -6.58 1.61
C ILE A 72 7.33 -5.45 0.62
N VAL A 73 6.11 -4.94 0.56
CA VAL A 73 5.77 -3.73 -0.19
C VAL A 73 5.73 -2.57 0.79
N PHE A 74 6.60 -1.58 0.61
CA PHE A 74 6.71 -0.46 1.54
C PHE A 74 6.01 0.79 0.98
N ALA A 75 4.77 1.01 1.39
CA ALA A 75 4.02 2.23 1.11
C ALA A 75 4.51 3.38 2.02
N GLY A 76 5.58 4.02 1.59
CA GLY A 76 6.21 5.13 2.30
C GLY A 76 7.31 5.79 1.47
N VAL A 77 8.29 6.36 2.15
CA VAL A 77 9.43 7.04 1.52
C VAL A 77 10.65 6.11 1.43
N HIS A 78 11.54 6.40 0.49
CA HIS A 78 12.64 5.52 0.08
C HIS A 78 13.52 5.00 1.23
N PHE A 79 13.97 5.88 2.14
CA PHE A 79 14.86 5.49 3.25
C PHE A 79 14.21 4.49 4.22
N MET A 80 12.88 4.49 4.32
CA MET A 80 12.15 3.54 5.17
C MET A 80 12.14 2.15 4.52
N GLY A 81 11.99 2.10 3.20
CA GLY A 81 12.16 0.88 2.41
C GLY A 81 13.59 0.33 2.51
N GLU A 82 14.60 1.20 2.42
CA GLU A 82 16.01 0.80 2.63
C GLU A 82 16.23 0.22 4.03
N SER A 83 15.64 0.85 5.06
CA SER A 83 15.71 0.34 6.44
C SER A 83 15.08 -1.06 6.53
N ALA A 84 13.92 -1.27 5.92
CA ALA A 84 13.27 -2.58 5.85
C ALA A 84 14.14 -3.62 5.14
N LYS A 85 14.84 -3.25 4.06
CA LYS A 85 15.76 -4.11 3.31
C LYS A 85 17.02 -4.45 4.10
N ILE A 86 17.58 -3.50 4.85
CA ILE A 86 18.73 -3.72 5.74
C ILE A 86 18.39 -4.75 6.82
N MET A 87 17.18 -4.67 7.39
CA MET A 87 16.71 -5.63 8.40
C MET A 87 16.29 -6.98 7.81
N ASN A 88 15.93 -7.02 6.54
CA ASN A 88 15.48 -8.23 5.83
C ASN A 88 16.31 -8.47 4.55
N PRO A 89 17.61 -8.80 4.68
CA PRO A 89 18.53 -8.87 3.54
C PRO A 89 18.09 -9.88 2.47
N GLU A 90 17.50 -11.00 2.89
CA GLU A 90 17.04 -12.07 1.99
C GLU A 90 15.66 -11.83 1.38
N LYS A 91 14.87 -10.88 1.92
CA LYS A 91 13.51 -10.60 1.42
C LYS A 91 13.53 -9.59 0.28
N THR A 92 12.56 -9.69 -0.61
CA THR A 92 12.34 -8.65 -1.62
C THR A 92 11.63 -7.47 -0.97
N VAL A 93 12.16 -6.25 -1.14
CA VAL A 93 11.51 -5.02 -0.68
C VAL A 93 11.24 -4.16 -1.90
N LEU A 94 9.97 -3.76 -2.08
CA LEU A 94 9.46 -2.94 -3.18
C LEU A 94 9.02 -1.57 -2.66
#